data_AF-A0A081ANT3-F1
#
_entry.id   AF-A0A081ANT3-F1
#
_cell.length_a   1.000
_cell.length_b   1.000
_cell.length_c   1.000
_cell.angle_alpha   90.00
_cell.angle_beta   90.00
_cell.angle_gamma   90.00
#
_symmetry.space_group_name_H-M   'P 1'
#
loop_
_entity.id
_entity.type
_entity.pdbx_description
1 polymer ?
#
loop_
_entity_poly.entity_id
_entity_poly.type
_entity_poly.pdbx_seq_one_letter_code
_entity_poly.pdbx_strand_id
1 'polypeptide(L)'
;MNRPSDEASPKRKKRRGRRKSKAERLARLNPVSSSTDDLVKLLKGTSSREWDTAQSLAHQIGTAEARATVVRVILSGREAPRAAAHYVKRLNLRGEELLNAISAGSTISPAPLLLAQFLVELDEDSLVTGEKLERFLWPWLLQTMEKKEDKAAVKAAVHLMLHPTASNDTKLQDKRERGRRLERALVTKCLLTGKLLHLVPTHSRAFVDQISVGSSIGFAEEKDGPSGCEAMVEELQRRQQVARRVQNVLRLMWPDARILVFGSSVTGLLSCSDEEELNPADVDLCALLPSAPHFRQETASLITEVKEHLTLYLLPDATEDAEPVTAVTGARVPIVHFQDPSTNLPCDLCVNNVPALWNTRLLRWLLYGGADVTPTKRRQLLHVRRLCKWLRNWRQAKKRVASGALSSYGLTLLAIYYLQRVSILPVLDCSAYAVEDESALRALTEEEIDRGLEAVDKTYVIEQAGGVQDWEALRRGFFRFYTCEFDYEHTVVCLRRKEVMSKTSKSWSRQNNVRLCLEDPVETERDLGLLCSRRAL
;
A
#
# COMPACT_ATOMS: atom_id res chain seq x y z
N MET A 1 -47.75 -59.56 -71.29
CA MET A 1 -47.76 -58.34 -72.11
C MET A 1 -48.51 -57.25 -71.34
N ASN A 2 -47.90 -56.07 -71.31
CA ASN A 2 -48.42 -54.71 -71.08
C ASN A 2 -49.04 -54.27 -69.72
N ARG A 3 -48.36 -53.27 -69.14
CA ARG A 3 -48.82 -52.29 -68.12
C ARG A 3 -49.85 -51.31 -68.71
N PRO A 4 -50.51 -50.50 -67.86
CA PRO A 4 -50.14 -49.07 -67.67
C PRO A 4 -49.99 -48.71 -66.16
N SER A 5 -49.03 -47.87 -65.71
CA SER A 5 -49.08 -46.39 -65.47
C SER A 5 -50.32 -45.96 -64.64
N ASP A 6 -50.25 -45.22 -63.52
CA ASP A 6 -49.56 -43.95 -63.26
C ASP A 6 -49.62 -43.50 -61.77
N GLU A 7 -48.86 -42.43 -61.49
CA GLU A 7 -49.01 -41.42 -60.43
C GLU A 7 -48.35 -41.56 -59.03
N ALA A 8 -47.57 -40.52 -58.72
CA ALA A 8 -46.78 -40.31 -57.51
C ALA A 8 -47.47 -39.38 -56.51
N SER A 9 -47.18 -39.54 -55.21
CA SER A 9 -47.47 -38.52 -54.18
C SER A 9 -46.36 -38.47 -53.09
N PRO A 10 -46.17 -37.32 -52.40
CA PRO A 10 -44.84 -36.77 -52.10
C PRO A 10 -44.24 -37.17 -50.73
N LYS A 11 -42.90 -37.17 -50.64
CA LYS A 11 -42.12 -37.42 -49.41
C LYS A 11 -42.32 -36.31 -48.36
N ARG A 12 -42.97 -36.64 -47.22
CA ARG A 12 -43.04 -35.79 -46.02
C ARG A 12 -41.73 -35.79 -45.21
N LYS A 13 -41.14 -34.62 -44.99
CA LYS A 13 -40.00 -34.38 -44.07
C LYS A 13 -40.39 -34.70 -42.60
N LYS A 14 -39.60 -35.53 -41.91
CA LYS A 14 -39.75 -35.83 -40.46
C LYS A 14 -39.34 -34.60 -39.61
N ARG A 15 -40.26 -34.06 -38.80
CA ARG A 15 -39.98 -33.04 -37.77
C ARG A 15 -39.24 -33.70 -36.59
N ARG A 16 -38.07 -33.16 -36.20
CA ARG A 16 -37.36 -33.53 -34.95
C ARG A 16 -38.23 -33.12 -33.74
N GLY A 17 -38.57 -34.09 -32.89
CA GLY A 17 -39.36 -33.87 -31.67
C GLY A 17 -38.64 -32.98 -30.64
N ARG A 18 -39.44 -32.19 -29.92
CA ARG A 18 -39.00 -31.25 -28.87
C ARG A 18 -38.36 -32.02 -27.70
N ARG A 19 -37.08 -31.78 -27.39
CA ARG A 19 -36.40 -32.33 -26.20
C ARG A 19 -37.09 -31.80 -24.93
N LYS A 20 -37.53 -32.70 -24.04
CA LYS A 20 -38.15 -32.38 -22.74
C LYS A 20 -37.15 -31.76 -21.77
N SER A 21 -37.60 -30.83 -20.94
CA SER A 21 -36.75 -30.13 -19.95
C SER A 21 -36.40 -31.06 -18.78
N LYS A 22 -35.31 -30.76 -18.05
CA LYS A 22 -34.89 -31.56 -16.87
C LYS A 22 -35.89 -31.47 -15.71
N ALA A 23 -36.55 -30.32 -15.55
CA ALA A 23 -37.62 -30.14 -14.56
C ALA A 23 -38.82 -31.06 -14.85
N GLU A 24 -39.20 -31.20 -16.13
CA GLU A 24 -40.30 -32.08 -16.54
C GLU A 24 -40.01 -33.56 -16.27
N ARG A 25 -38.73 -33.97 -16.26
CA ARG A 25 -38.34 -35.35 -15.93
C ARG A 25 -38.39 -35.63 -14.43
N LEU A 26 -37.90 -34.70 -13.61
CA LEU A 26 -37.91 -34.85 -12.16
C LEU A 26 -39.33 -34.90 -11.59
N ALA A 27 -40.26 -34.10 -12.14
CA ALA A 27 -41.66 -34.09 -11.71
C ALA A 27 -42.44 -35.39 -12.02
N ARG A 28 -41.89 -36.31 -12.83
CA ARG A 28 -42.55 -37.55 -13.26
C ARG A 28 -41.92 -38.82 -12.68
N LEU A 29 -40.92 -38.68 -11.81
CA LEU A 29 -40.28 -39.83 -11.17
C LEU A 29 -41.15 -40.30 -10.00
N ASN A 30 -41.58 -41.56 -10.04
CA ASN A 30 -42.29 -42.20 -8.93
C ASN A 30 -41.30 -42.67 -7.85
N PRO A 31 -41.67 -42.60 -6.55
CA PRO A 31 -40.79 -42.97 -5.45
C PRO A 31 -40.52 -44.48 -5.46
N VAL A 32 -39.25 -44.88 -5.45
CA VAL A 32 -38.82 -46.28 -5.30
C VAL A 32 -37.66 -46.33 -4.31
N SER A 33 -37.86 -47.11 -3.24
CA SER A 33 -36.96 -47.53 -2.12
C SER A 33 -35.98 -46.51 -1.51
N SER A 34 -35.99 -46.39 -0.17
CA SER A 34 -35.21 -45.42 0.62
C SER A 34 -33.89 -45.99 1.18
N SER A 35 -33.12 -46.75 0.41
CA SER A 35 -31.84 -47.34 0.87
C SER A 35 -30.62 -46.52 0.44
N THR A 36 -29.67 -46.32 1.36
CA THR A 36 -28.37 -45.66 1.08
C THR A 36 -27.50 -46.46 0.10
N ASP A 37 -27.61 -47.79 0.08
CA ASP A 37 -26.85 -48.64 -0.84
C ASP A 37 -27.33 -48.51 -2.29
N ASP A 38 -28.62 -48.27 -2.48
CA ASP A 38 -29.20 -48.03 -3.80
C ASP A 38 -28.75 -46.67 -4.36
N LEU A 39 -28.59 -45.66 -3.49
CA LEU A 39 -28.00 -44.38 -3.85
C LEU A 39 -26.55 -44.55 -4.35
N VAL A 40 -25.72 -45.31 -3.64
CA VAL A 40 -24.31 -45.56 -4.04
C VAL A 40 -24.24 -46.30 -5.38
N LYS A 41 -25.14 -47.25 -5.64
CA LYS A 41 -25.23 -47.95 -6.94
C LYS A 41 -25.59 -46.99 -8.08
N LEU A 42 -26.59 -46.13 -7.88
CA LEU A 42 -27.02 -45.15 -8.89
C LEU A 42 -25.92 -44.12 -9.21
N LEU A 43 -25.13 -43.72 -8.22
CA LEU A 43 -24.02 -42.77 -8.40
C LEU A 43 -22.85 -43.32 -9.25
N LYS A 44 -22.78 -44.65 -9.45
CA LYS A 44 -21.84 -45.28 -10.40
C LYS A 44 -22.33 -45.20 -11.86
N GLY A 45 -23.61 -44.98 -12.08
CA GLY A 45 -24.25 -44.96 -13.41
C GLY A 45 -23.88 -43.76 -14.27
N THR A 46 -23.73 -43.95 -15.58
CA THR A 46 -23.27 -42.89 -16.52
C THR A 46 -24.42 -42.11 -17.16
N SER A 47 -25.68 -42.54 -16.99
CA SER A 47 -26.82 -41.97 -17.70
C SER A 47 -27.44 -40.77 -16.97
N SER A 48 -27.91 -39.76 -17.70
CA SER A 48 -28.60 -38.60 -17.08
C SER A 48 -29.86 -39.00 -16.28
N ARG A 49 -30.47 -40.16 -16.55
CA ARG A 49 -31.66 -40.63 -15.84
C ARG A 49 -31.31 -41.16 -14.46
N GLU A 50 -30.21 -41.91 -14.33
CA GLU A 50 -29.71 -42.42 -13.03
C GLU A 50 -29.33 -41.28 -12.08
N TRP A 51 -28.85 -40.16 -12.60
CA TRP A 51 -28.57 -38.98 -11.80
C TRP A 51 -29.83 -38.20 -11.39
N ASP A 52 -30.86 -38.17 -12.24
CA ASP A 52 -32.18 -37.62 -11.90
C ASP A 52 -32.86 -38.47 -10.80
N THR A 53 -32.69 -39.81 -10.84
CA THR A 53 -33.18 -40.73 -9.80
C THR A 53 -32.35 -40.64 -8.51
N ALA A 54 -31.03 -40.57 -8.59
CA ALA A 54 -30.16 -40.39 -7.42
C ALA A 54 -30.46 -39.08 -6.68
N GLN A 55 -30.73 -37.99 -7.42
CA GLN A 55 -31.15 -36.72 -6.83
C GLN A 55 -32.46 -36.87 -6.06
N SER A 56 -33.46 -37.53 -6.66
CA SER A 56 -34.78 -37.70 -6.04
C SER A 56 -34.71 -38.60 -4.81
N LEU A 57 -33.89 -39.66 -4.86
CA LEU A 57 -33.63 -40.56 -3.74
C LEU A 57 -32.91 -39.85 -2.58
N ALA A 58 -31.92 -39.00 -2.87
CA ALA A 58 -31.24 -38.21 -1.84
C ALA A 58 -32.20 -37.25 -1.11
N HIS A 59 -33.15 -36.64 -1.82
CA HIS A 59 -34.22 -35.85 -1.19
C HIS A 59 -35.15 -36.69 -0.32
N GLN A 60 -35.47 -37.92 -0.75
CA GLN A 60 -36.34 -38.82 0.00
C GLN A 60 -35.69 -39.37 1.27
N ILE A 61 -34.39 -39.68 1.23
CA ILE A 61 -33.63 -40.10 2.41
C ILE A 61 -33.58 -38.97 3.45
N GLY A 62 -33.57 -37.71 3.00
CA GLY A 62 -33.74 -36.53 3.86
C GLY A 62 -32.53 -36.19 4.76
N THR A 63 -31.52 -37.05 4.84
CA THR A 63 -30.31 -36.80 5.64
C THR A 63 -29.33 -35.86 4.92
N ALA A 64 -28.60 -35.05 5.68
CA ALA A 64 -27.53 -34.21 5.14
C ALA A 64 -26.42 -35.06 4.49
N GLU A 65 -26.08 -36.21 5.07
CA GLU A 65 -25.02 -37.10 4.54
C GLU A 65 -25.40 -37.75 3.20
N ALA A 66 -26.67 -38.11 2.99
CA ALA A 66 -27.12 -38.65 1.70
C ALA A 66 -27.01 -37.59 0.59
N ARG A 67 -27.41 -36.34 0.88
CA ARG A 67 -27.26 -35.20 -0.04
C ARG A 67 -25.78 -34.87 -0.27
N ALA A 68 -24.96 -34.89 0.78
CA ALA A 68 -23.51 -34.69 0.72
C ALA A 68 -22.81 -35.74 -0.16
N THR A 69 -23.19 -37.01 -0.05
CA THR A 69 -22.61 -38.11 -0.82
C THR A 69 -22.77 -37.90 -2.32
N VAL A 70 -23.94 -37.42 -2.77
CA VAL A 70 -24.18 -37.08 -4.18
C VAL A 70 -23.18 -36.01 -4.66
N VAL A 71 -22.97 -34.96 -3.88
CA VAL A 71 -22.03 -33.88 -4.22
C VAL A 71 -20.59 -34.39 -4.21
N ARG A 72 -20.20 -35.19 -3.21
CA ARG A 72 -18.85 -35.75 -3.06
C ARG A 72 -18.46 -36.65 -4.23
N VAL A 73 -19.36 -37.52 -4.70
CA VAL A 73 -19.08 -38.39 -5.86
C VAL A 73 -18.94 -37.59 -7.15
N ILE A 74 -19.74 -36.54 -7.35
CA ILE A 74 -19.62 -35.67 -8.54
C ILE A 74 -18.33 -34.87 -8.48
N LEU A 75 -17.98 -34.34 -7.30
CA LEU A 75 -16.81 -33.51 -7.11
C LEU A 75 -15.52 -34.32 -7.23
N SER A 76 -15.32 -35.33 -6.40
CA SER A 76 -14.05 -36.08 -6.30
C SER A 76 -14.00 -37.29 -7.24
N GLY A 77 -15.13 -37.95 -7.50
CA GLY A 77 -15.16 -39.17 -8.32
C GLY A 77 -15.27 -38.93 -9.82
N ARG A 78 -15.86 -37.79 -10.23
CA ARG A 78 -16.02 -37.42 -11.65
C ARG A 78 -15.32 -36.13 -12.04
N GLU A 79 -14.65 -35.48 -11.08
CA GLU A 79 -13.93 -34.22 -11.29
C GLU A 79 -14.79 -33.17 -12.01
N ALA A 80 -16.08 -33.09 -11.64
CA ALA A 80 -17.08 -32.26 -12.31
C ALA A 80 -17.60 -31.13 -11.41
N PRO A 81 -16.79 -30.09 -11.11
CA PRO A 81 -17.09 -29.08 -10.09
C PRO A 81 -18.32 -28.23 -10.42
N ARG A 82 -18.53 -27.87 -11.70
CA ARG A 82 -19.72 -27.14 -12.16
C ARG A 82 -21.01 -27.93 -11.94
N ALA A 83 -20.96 -29.24 -12.18
CA ALA A 83 -22.10 -30.11 -11.95
C ALA A 83 -22.37 -30.22 -10.44
N ALA A 84 -21.32 -30.43 -9.64
CA ALA A 84 -21.43 -30.49 -8.19
C ALA A 84 -22.10 -29.23 -7.60
N ALA A 85 -21.66 -28.04 -7.99
CA ALA A 85 -22.24 -26.77 -7.53
C ALA A 85 -23.73 -26.64 -7.89
N HIS A 86 -24.12 -27.10 -9.08
CA HIS A 86 -25.53 -27.12 -9.47
C HIS A 86 -26.37 -28.14 -8.67
N TYR A 87 -25.79 -29.26 -8.24
CA TYR A 87 -26.45 -30.21 -7.34
C TYR A 87 -26.56 -29.69 -5.91
N VAL A 88 -25.58 -28.94 -5.40
CA VAL A 88 -25.67 -28.24 -4.11
C VAL A 88 -26.94 -27.37 -4.04
N LYS A 89 -27.15 -26.53 -5.07
CA LYS A 89 -28.34 -25.68 -5.17
C LYS A 89 -29.65 -26.48 -5.19
N ARG A 90 -29.67 -27.62 -5.88
CA ARG A 90 -30.86 -28.47 -5.99
C ARG A 90 -31.15 -29.26 -4.72
N LEU A 91 -30.11 -29.65 -4.00
CA LEU A 91 -30.16 -30.38 -2.74
C LEU A 91 -30.33 -29.44 -1.54
N ASN A 92 -30.30 -28.12 -1.76
CA ASN A 92 -30.42 -27.08 -0.75
C ASN A 92 -29.44 -27.28 0.42
N LEU A 93 -28.18 -27.62 0.09
CA LEU A 93 -27.08 -27.71 1.06
C LEU A 93 -26.47 -26.32 1.28
N ARG A 94 -26.30 -25.91 2.54
CA ARG A 94 -25.80 -24.58 2.90
C ARG A 94 -24.85 -24.64 4.10
N GLY A 95 -23.93 -23.67 4.19
CA GLY A 95 -23.06 -23.44 5.35
C GLY A 95 -22.36 -24.70 5.85
N GLU A 96 -22.48 -25.00 7.15
CA GLU A 96 -21.84 -26.16 7.80
C GLU A 96 -22.28 -27.53 7.23
N GLU A 97 -23.51 -27.70 6.73
CA GLU A 97 -23.91 -28.96 6.07
C GLU A 97 -23.09 -29.21 4.80
N LEU A 98 -22.85 -28.14 4.04
CA LEU A 98 -22.04 -28.18 2.83
C LEU A 98 -20.55 -28.35 3.16
N LEU A 99 -20.04 -27.67 4.18
CA LEU A 99 -18.65 -27.81 4.62
C LEU A 99 -18.36 -29.24 5.09
N ASN A 100 -19.26 -29.84 5.88
CA ASN A 100 -19.14 -31.24 6.29
C ASN A 100 -19.20 -32.19 5.09
N ALA A 101 -20.00 -31.90 4.06
CA ALA A 101 -20.02 -32.69 2.83
C ALA A 101 -18.65 -32.72 2.11
N ILE A 102 -17.93 -31.59 2.15
CA ILE A 102 -16.63 -31.39 1.51
C ILE A 102 -15.48 -31.94 2.38
N SER A 103 -15.58 -31.80 3.71
CA SER A 103 -14.51 -32.11 4.67
C SER A 103 -14.61 -33.47 5.34
N ALA A 104 -15.82 -33.99 5.58
CA ALA A 104 -16.03 -35.27 6.25
C ALA A 104 -16.17 -36.40 5.21
N GLY A 105 -15.30 -37.40 5.28
CA GLY A 105 -15.61 -38.74 4.75
C GLY A 105 -15.00 -39.14 3.40
N SER A 106 -13.80 -38.68 3.02
CA SER A 106 -13.05 -39.36 1.95
C SER A 106 -11.60 -39.63 2.33
N THR A 107 -11.15 -40.86 2.04
CA THR A 107 -9.75 -41.29 1.97
C THR A 107 -8.93 -40.50 0.93
N ILE A 108 -9.57 -39.62 0.17
CA ILE A 108 -8.99 -38.75 -0.86
C ILE A 108 -9.64 -37.37 -0.72
N SER A 109 -8.94 -36.42 -0.08
CA SER A 109 -9.35 -35.00 -0.11
C SER A 109 -9.23 -34.50 -1.55
N PRO A 110 -10.22 -33.76 -2.11
CA PRO A 110 -10.13 -33.27 -3.48
C PRO A 110 -8.89 -32.39 -3.65
N ALA A 111 -8.22 -32.52 -4.79
CA ALA A 111 -7.06 -31.69 -5.11
C ALA A 111 -7.42 -30.19 -4.97
N PRO A 112 -6.53 -29.33 -4.44
CA PRO A 112 -6.83 -27.93 -4.15
C PRO A 112 -7.45 -27.17 -5.33
N LEU A 113 -6.97 -27.44 -6.55
CA LEU A 113 -7.48 -26.81 -7.77
C LEU A 113 -8.93 -27.21 -8.08
N LEU A 114 -9.26 -28.49 -7.91
CA LEU A 114 -10.61 -29.02 -8.14
C LEU A 114 -11.60 -28.43 -7.12
N LEU A 115 -11.16 -28.28 -5.87
CA LEU A 115 -11.96 -27.64 -4.83
C LEU A 115 -12.18 -26.15 -5.12
N ALA A 116 -11.14 -25.43 -5.56
CA ALA A 116 -11.26 -24.03 -5.96
C ALA A 116 -12.23 -23.84 -7.13
N GLN A 117 -12.19 -24.71 -8.14
CA GLN A 117 -13.15 -24.69 -9.27
C GLN A 117 -14.60 -24.86 -8.78
N PHE A 118 -14.81 -25.70 -7.78
CA PHE A 118 -16.13 -25.88 -7.17
C PHE A 118 -16.57 -24.66 -6.36
N LEU A 119 -15.71 -24.12 -5.50
CA LEU A 119 -16.02 -22.95 -4.65
C LEU A 119 -16.36 -21.69 -5.45
N VAL A 120 -15.74 -21.49 -6.62
CA VAL A 120 -16.02 -20.38 -7.55
C VAL A 120 -17.42 -20.49 -8.19
N GLU A 121 -17.94 -21.72 -8.34
CA GLU A 121 -19.24 -21.98 -8.96
C GLU A 121 -20.41 -21.91 -7.94
N LEU A 122 -20.11 -21.91 -6.64
CA LEU A 122 -21.11 -21.74 -5.58
C LEU A 122 -21.64 -20.30 -5.50
N ASP A 123 -22.95 -20.16 -5.27
CA ASP A 123 -23.58 -18.88 -4.94
C ASP A 123 -23.38 -18.49 -3.46
N GLU A 124 -23.63 -17.23 -3.12
CA GLU A 124 -23.49 -16.73 -1.73
C GLU A 124 -24.52 -17.35 -0.78
N ASP A 125 -25.67 -17.79 -1.30
CA ASP A 125 -26.71 -18.47 -0.50
C ASP A 125 -26.25 -19.85 -0.01
N SER A 126 -25.36 -20.51 -0.75
CA SER A 126 -24.82 -21.83 -0.41
C SER A 126 -23.64 -21.74 0.56
N LEU A 127 -22.72 -20.80 0.35
CA LEU A 127 -21.55 -20.60 1.21
C LEU A 127 -21.06 -19.15 1.15
N VAL A 128 -20.99 -18.51 2.31
CA VAL A 128 -20.70 -17.07 2.38
C VAL A 128 -19.21 -16.82 2.13
N THR A 129 -18.89 -15.67 1.52
CA THR A 129 -17.50 -15.22 1.28
C THR A 129 -16.58 -15.36 2.51
N GLY A 130 -17.08 -15.04 3.71
CA GLY A 130 -16.30 -15.19 4.96
C GLY A 130 -15.91 -16.63 5.27
N GLU A 131 -16.82 -17.59 5.08
CA GLU A 131 -16.54 -19.01 5.29
C GLU A 131 -15.55 -19.55 4.25
N LYS A 132 -15.68 -19.11 2.99
CA LYS A 132 -14.71 -19.42 1.92
C LYS A 132 -13.30 -18.95 2.28
N LEU A 133 -13.19 -17.75 2.86
CA LEU A 133 -11.94 -17.19 3.32
C LEU A 133 -11.37 -17.98 4.50
N GLU A 134 -12.15 -18.18 5.56
CA GLU A 134 -11.69 -18.80 6.81
C GLU A 134 -11.31 -20.27 6.65
N ARG A 135 -12.11 -21.05 5.92
CA ARG A 135 -11.98 -22.52 5.88
C ARG A 135 -11.04 -23.01 4.78
N PHE A 136 -10.87 -22.25 3.70
CA PHE A 136 -10.11 -22.71 2.53
C PHE A 136 -8.97 -21.76 2.17
N LEU A 137 -9.29 -20.53 1.78
CA LEU A 137 -8.30 -19.60 1.22
C LEU A 137 -7.21 -19.23 2.24
N TRP A 138 -7.58 -18.91 3.48
CA TRP A 138 -6.63 -18.46 4.49
C TRP A 138 -5.65 -19.56 4.95
N PRO A 139 -6.10 -20.80 5.28
CA PRO A 139 -5.19 -21.92 5.55
C PRO A 139 -4.26 -22.22 4.37
N TRP A 140 -4.76 -22.19 3.13
CA TRP A 140 -3.95 -22.40 1.93
C TRP A 140 -2.85 -21.34 1.78
N LEU A 141 -3.17 -20.07 2.02
CA LEU A 141 -2.17 -18.99 1.99
C LEU A 141 -1.10 -19.16 3.06
N LEU A 142 -1.48 -19.51 4.30
CA LEU A 142 -0.51 -19.79 5.38
C LEU A 142 0.38 -20.99 5.04
N GLN A 143 -0.19 -22.06 4.50
CA GLN A 143 0.55 -23.25 4.06
C GLN A 143 1.56 -22.93 2.96
N THR A 144 1.27 -22.01 2.04
CA THR A 144 2.23 -21.61 1.00
C THR A 144 3.46 -20.85 1.55
N MET A 145 3.33 -20.25 2.73
CA MET A 145 4.45 -19.55 3.40
C MET A 145 5.34 -20.51 4.21
N GLU A 146 4.74 -21.53 4.82
CA GLU A 146 5.47 -22.58 5.54
C GLU A 146 6.05 -23.57 4.51
N LYS A 147 7.34 -23.91 4.59
CA LYS A 147 8.08 -24.66 3.55
C LYS A 147 7.63 -26.14 3.41
N LYS A 148 6.38 -26.42 3.01
CA LYS A 148 5.88 -27.78 2.72
C LYS A 148 5.38 -27.90 1.27
N GLU A 149 5.32 -29.15 0.80
CA GLU A 149 5.20 -29.59 -0.60
C GLU A 149 3.95 -29.10 -1.35
N ASP A 150 4.03 -29.24 -2.68
CA ASP A 150 3.02 -28.97 -3.70
C ASP A 150 2.49 -27.53 -3.86
N LYS A 151 3.42 -26.57 -3.85
CA LYS A 151 3.15 -25.13 -4.01
C LYS A 151 2.40 -24.75 -5.28
N ALA A 152 2.55 -25.50 -6.37
CA ALA A 152 1.99 -25.12 -7.67
C ALA A 152 0.45 -25.26 -7.69
N ALA A 153 -0.06 -26.38 -7.19
CA ALA A 153 -1.50 -26.65 -7.16
C ALA A 153 -2.25 -25.69 -6.22
N VAL A 154 -1.70 -25.42 -5.03
CA VAL A 154 -2.29 -24.47 -4.07
C VAL A 154 -2.25 -23.04 -4.60
N LYS A 155 -1.14 -22.61 -5.23
CA LYS A 155 -1.06 -21.29 -5.88
C LYS A 155 -2.08 -21.14 -7.00
N ALA A 156 -2.24 -22.15 -7.84
CA ALA A 156 -3.25 -22.15 -8.90
C ALA A 156 -4.68 -22.08 -8.33
N ALA A 157 -4.96 -22.79 -7.24
CA ALA A 157 -6.23 -22.77 -6.53
C ALA A 157 -6.56 -21.39 -5.94
N VAL A 158 -5.59 -20.80 -5.22
CA VAL A 158 -5.68 -19.44 -4.67
C VAL A 158 -5.94 -18.41 -5.78
N HIS A 159 -5.15 -18.48 -6.86
CA HIS A 159 -5.30 -17.58 -7.99
C HIS A 159 -6.69 -17.70 -8.63
N LEU A 160 -7.21 -18.91 -8.81
CA LEU A 160 -8.53 -19.14 -9.38
C LEU A 160 -9.67 -18.57 -8.50
N MET A 161 -9.55 -18.66 -7.17
CA MET A 161 -10.56 -18.12 -6.26
C MET A 161 -10.60 -16.60 -6.25
N LEU A 162 -9.43 -15.96 -6.29
CA LEU A 162 -9.31 -14.49 -6.28
C LEU A 162 -9.59 -13.90 -7.67
N HIS A 163 -9.20 -14.59 -8.72
CA HIS A 163 -9.33 -14.18 -10.12
C HIS A 163 -10.01 -15.26 -10.98
N PRO A 164 -11.33 -15.46 -10.82
CA PRO A 164 -12.06 -16.46 -11.59
C PRO A 164 -11.97 -16.18 -13.10
N THR A 165 -11.37 -17.10 -13.85
CA THR A 165 -11.13 -16.98 -15.31
C THR A 165 -12.39 -17.19 -16.13
N ALA A 166 -12.46 -16.51 -17.28
CA ALA A 166 -13.66 -16.37 -18.10
C ALA A 166 -13.94 -17.58 -19.01
N SER A 167 -15.21 -18.01 -19.05
CA SER A 167 -15.83 -18.49 -20.29
C SER A 167 -17.07 -17.64 -20.57
N ASN A 168 -17.31 -17.31 -21.84
CA ASN A 168 -18.27 -16.34 -22.38
C ASN A 168 -19.73 -16.51 -21.87
N ASP A 169 -20.05 -16.02 -20.67
CA ASP A 169 -21.39 -16.05 -20.10
C ASP A 169 -21.72 -14.77 -19.31
N THR A 170 -23.00 -14.38 -19.33
CA THR A 170 -23.55 -13.24 -18.55
C THR A 170 -23.35 -13.36 -17.04
N LYS A 171 -23.11 -14.58 -16.52
CA LYS A 171 -22.72 -14.85 -15.13
C LYS A 171 -21.30 -14.41 -14.78
N LEU A 172 -20.54 -13.87 -15.73
CA LEU A 172 -19.14 -13.48 -15.55
C LEU A 172 -18.97 -12.29 -14.60
N GLN A 173 -19.79 -11.25 -14.73
CA GLN A 173 -19.69 -10.06 -13.88
C GLN A 173 -19.96 -10.41 -12.41
N ASP A 174 -20.97 -11.25 -12.18
CA ASP A 174 -21.32 -11.76 -10.86
C ASP A 174 -20.19 -12.62 -10.24
N LYS A 175 -19.55 -13.49 -11.04
CA LYS A 175 -18.36 -14.25 -10.60
C LYS A 175 -17.18 -13.35 -10.27
N ARG A 176 -16.90 -12.34 -11.10
CA ARG A 176 -15.82 -11.36 -10.86
C ARG A 176 -16.06 -10.55 -9.60
N GLU A 177 -17.30 -10.10 -9.39
CA GLU A 177 -17.65 -9.35 -8.18
C GLU A 177 -17.54 -10.21 -6.92
N ARG A 178 -17.92 -11.49 -6.96
CA ARG A 178 -17.63 -12.43 -5.86
C ARG A 178 -16.13 -12.60 -5.59
N GLY A 179 -15.31 -12.71 -6.64
CA GLY A 179 -13.85 -12.72 -6.53
C GLY A 179 -13.33 -11.46 -5.82
N ARG A 180 -13.78 -10.28 -6.26
CA ARG A 180 -13.43 -9.00 -5.62
C ARG A 180 -13.90 -8.91 -4.16
N ARG A 181 -15.08 -9.43 -3.81
CA ARG A 181 -15.55 -9.51 -2.42
C ARG A 181 -14.60 -10.34 -1.56
N LEU A 182 -14.14 -11.47 -2.11
CA LEU A 182 -13.18 -12.34 -1.43
C LEU A 182 -11.81 -11.66 -1.29
N GLU A 183 -11.33 -10.95 -2.31
CA GLU A 183 -10.12 -10.12 -2.23
C GLU A 183 -10.24 -9.05 -1.14
N ARG A 184 -11.37 -8.35 -1.06
CA ARG A 184 -11.61 -7.35 0.00
C ARG A 184 -11.60 -7.97 1.39
N ALA A 185 -12.30 -9.10 1.58
CA ALA A 185 -12.31 -9.83 2.84
C ALA A 185 -10.91 -10.31 3.24
N LEU A 186 -10.12 -10.79 2.27
CA LEU A 186 -8.73 -11.19 2.48
C LEU A 186 -7.88 -10.01 2.99
N VAL A 187 -7.96 -8.85 2.32
CA VAL A 187 -7.22 -7.64 2.75
C VAL A 187 -7.62 -7.21 4.16
N THR A 188 -8.93 -7.17 4.46
CA THR A 188 -9.42 -6.85 5.82
C THR A 188 -8.84 -7.81 6.84
N LYS A 189 -8.80 -9.12 6.55
CA LYS A 189 -8.23 -10.11 7.45
C LYS A 189 -6.71 -9.95 7.63
N CYS A 190 -5.97 -9.66 6.57
CA CYS A 190 -4.53 -9.37 6.66
C CYS A 190 -4.28 -8.19 7.62
N LEU A 191 -5.05 -7.11 7.48
CA LEU A 191 -4.93 -5.92 8.33
C LEU A 191 -5.31 -6.18 9.79
N LEU A 192 -6.39 -6.92 10.03
CA LEU A 192 -6.85 -7.26 11.39
C LEU A 192 -5.89 -8.20 12.12
N THR A 193 -5.31 -9.18 11.40
CA THR A 193 -4.45 -10.20 12.01
C THR A 193 -2.97 -9.83 12.03
N GLY A 194 -2.56 -8.83 11.24
CA GLY A 194 -1.16 -8.48 11.02
C GLY A 194 -0.36 -9.55 10.24
N LYS A 195 -1.02 -10.59 9.70
CA LYS A 195 -0.39 -11.67 8.93
C LYS A 195 -0.58 -11.42 7.44
N LEU A 196 0.37 -11.92 6.64
CA LEU A 196 0.31 -11.84 5.16
C LEU A 196 0.15 -10.42 4.61
N LEU A 197 0.68 -9.40 5.29
CA LEU A 197 0.55 -7.98 4.90
C LEU A 197 1.08 -7.69 3.49
N HIS A 198 2.05 -8.46 3.01
CA HIS A 198 2.56 -8.38 1.62
C HIS A 198 1.50 -8.64 0.54
N LEU A 199 0.36 -9.24 0.88
CA LEU A 199 -0.77 -9.44 -0.04
C LEU A 199 -1.69 -8.21 -0.14
N VAL A 200 -1.59 -7.29 0.83
CA VAL A 200 -2.46 -6.11 0.85
C VAL A 200 -2.30 -5.29 -0.42
N PRO A 201 -1.08 -4.87 -0.84
CA PRO A 201 -0.92 -4.07 -2.07
C PRO A 201 -1.41 -4.78 -3.34
N THR A 202 -1.33 -6.11 -3.38
CA THR A 202 -1.75 -6.91 -4.53
C THR A 202 -3.27 -6.91 -4.72
N HIS A 203 -4.03 -6.99 -3.63
CA HIS A 203 -5.48 -7.20 -3.67
C HIS A 203 -6.31 -5.96 -3.27
N SER A 204 -5.68 -4.90 -2.75
CA SER A 204 -6.36 -3.65 -2.41
C SER A 204 -7.01 -2.95 -3.60
N ARG A 205 -6.63 -3.30 -4.85
CA ARG A 205 -7.35 -2.88 -6.06
C ARG A 205 -8.84 -3.25 -6.06
N ALA A 206 -9.24 -4.28 -5.31
CA ALA A 206 -10.64 -4.65 -5.15
C ALA A 206 -11.50 -3.56 -4.46
N PHE A 207 -10.88 -2.58 -3.80
CA PHE A 207 -11.54 -1.43 -3.16
C PHE A 207 -11.65 -0.19 -4.03
N VAL A 208 -11.07 -0.14 -5.24
CA VAL A 208 -11.06 1.06 -6.10
C VAL A 208 -12.45 1.67 -6.25
N ASP A 209 -13.45 0.83 -6.53
CA ASP A 209 -14.84 1.25 -6.77
C ASP A 209 -15.57 1.68 -5.50
N GLN A 210 -15.02 1.39 -4.31
CA GLN A 210 -15.57 1.75 -3.00
C GLN A 210 -14.92 3.01 -2.41
N ILE A 211 -13.74 3.40 -2.88
CA ILE A 211 -13.04 4.61 -2.43
C ILE A 211 -13.46 5.77 -3.33
N SER A 212 -14.63 6.35 -3.03
CA SER A 212 -15.11 7.54 -3.71
C SER A 212 -14.23 8.75 -3.36
N VAL A 213 -13.59 9.31 -4.40
CA VAL A 213 -12.93 10.61 -4.34
C VAL A 213 -13.94 11.64 -4.86
N GLY A 214 -15.00 11.88 -4.08
CA GLY A 214 -16.10 12.80 -4.38
C GLY A 214 -16.41 13.71 -3.19
N SER A 215 -16.96 14.89 -3.47
CA SER A 215 -16.93 16.13 -2.68
C SER A 215 -17.61 16.16 -1.30
N SER A 216 -16.97 16.88 -0.38
CA SER A 216 -17.53 17.80 0.63
C SER A 216 -18.57 17.28 1.62
N ILE A 217 -18.11 16.84 2.80
CA ILE A 217 -18.92 16.95 4.03
C ILE A 217 -18.62 18.33 4.63
N GLY A 218 -19.67 19.02 5.07
CA GLY A 218 -19.72 20.45 5.39
C GLY A 218 -18.59 21.00 6.27
N PHE A 219 -18.23 22.23 5.97
CA PHE A 219 -17.16 23.01 6.58
C PHE A 219 -17.37 23.22 8.08
N ALA A 220 -16.34 22.87 8.87
CA ALA A 220 -15.86 23.75 9.92
C ALA A 220 -14.56 24.36 9.40
N GLU A 221 -14.60 25.64 9.01
CA GLU A 221 -13.38 26.42 8.88
C GLU A 221 -12.79 26.58 10.28
N GLU A 222 -11.95 25.65 10.71
CA GLU A 222 -10.89 26.02 11.64
C GLU A 222 -9.98 26.98 10.87
N LYS A 223 -10.24 28.28 11.12
CA LYS A 223 -9.32 29.36 10.82
C LYS A 223 -8.00 28.97 11.47
N ASP A 224 -6.97 28.73 10.67
CA ASP A 224 -5.62 29.07 11.11
C ASP A 224 -5.67 30.58 11.37
N GLY A 225 -5.99 30.96 12.61
CA GLY A 225 -6.02 32.34 13.02
C GLY A 225 -4.62 32.96 12.88
N PRO A 226 -4.50 34.29 12.84
CA PRO A 226 -3.21 34.98 12.83
C PRO A 226 -2.27 34.50 13.95
N SER A 227 -2.82 34.04 15.07
CA SER A 227 -2.12 33.46 16.23
C SER A 227 -1.22 32.26 15.90
N GLY A 228 -1.60 31.39 14.96
CA GLY A 228 -0.79 30.19 14.62
C GLY A 228 0.43 30.51 13.75
N CYS A 229 0.37 31.62 13.00
CA CYS A 229 1.53 32.10 12.23
C CYS A 229 2.55 32.80 13.13
N GLU A 230 2.11 33.57 14.12
CA GLU A 230 2.99 34.29 15.06
C GLU A 230 3.79 33.31 15.93
N ALA A 231 3.13 32.33 16.57
CA ALA A 231 3.81 31.31 17.37
C ALA A 231 4.85 30.51 16.58
N MET A 232 4.56 30.19 15.30
CA MET A 232 5.51 29.49 14.44
C MET A 232 6.72 30.36 14.07
N VAL A 233 6.53 31.68 13.92
CA VAL A 233 7.62 32.63 13.68
C VAL A 233 8.50 32.77 14.92
N GLU A 234 7.90 32.87 16.11
CA GLU A 234 8.63 32.91 17.38
C GLU A 234 9.44 31.64 17.63
N GLU A 235 8.85 30.47 17.41
CA GLU A 235 9.55 29.18 17.55
C GLU A 235 10.71 29.05 16.55
N LEU A 236 10.52 29.51 15.31
CA LEU A 236 11.61 29.55 14.33
C LEU A 236 12.73 30.49 14.77
N GLN A 237 12.40 31.67 15.31
CA GLN A 237 13.39 32.61 15.85
C GLN A 237 14.16 31.99 17.02
N ARG A 238 13.48 31.29 17.94
CA ARG A 238 14.11 30.56 19.05
C ARG A 238 15.11 29.52 18.55
N ARG A 239 14.77 28.77 17.51
CA ARG A 239 15.66 27.79 16.87
C ARG A 239 16.83 28.45 16.13
N GLN A 240 16.62 29.60 15.50
CA GLN A 240 17.70 30.39 14.89
C GLN A 240 18.68 30.96 15.94
N GLN A 241 18.21 31.29 17.15
CA GLN A 241 19.10 31.72 18.23
C GLN A 241 20.05 30.60 18.68
N VAL A 242 19.58 29.34 18.70
CA VAL A 242 20.43 28.17 18.94
C VAL A 242 21.54 28.11 17.88
N ALA A 243 21.18 28.19 16.60
CA ALA A 243 22.15 28.19 15.50
C ALA A 243 23.22 29.29 15.64
N ARG A 244 22.82 30.51 16.05
CA ARG A 244 23.75 31.62 16.30
C ARG A 244 24.72 31.34 17.45
N ARG A 245 24.25 30.76 18.56
CA ARG A 245 25.12 30.37 19.67
C ARG A 245 26.14 29.31 19.26
N VAL A 246 25.68 28.24 18.63
CA VAL A 246 26.54 27.17 18.10
C VAL A 246 27.56 27.74 17.12
N GLN A 247 27.14 28.65 16.24
CA GLN A 247 28.04 29.31 15.28
C GLN A 247 29.14 30.11 15.98
N ASN A 248 28.80 30.88 17.02
CA ASN A 248 29.79 31.67 17.76
C ASN A 248 30.82 30.77 18.46
N VAL A 249 30.38 29.63 18.99
CA VAL A 249 31.28 28.63 19.61
C VAL A 249 32.18 28.00 18.56
N LEU A 250 31.63 27.47 17.46
CA LEU A 250 32.44 26.80 16.43
C LEU A 250 33.41 27.75 15.72
N ARG A 251 33.09 29.05 15.64
CA ARG A 251 34.00 30.07 15.08
C ARG A 251 35.30 30.27 15.85
N LEU A 252 35.37 29.81 17.10
CA LEU A 252 36.62 29.81 17.86
C LEU A 252 37.64 28.81 17.29
N MET A 253 37.18 27.73 16.67
CA MET A 253 38.03 26.73 16.03
C MET A 253 38.07 26.87 14.49
N TRP A 254 36.91 27.15 13.88
CA TRP A 254 36.75 27.34 12.44
C TRP A 254 36.17 28.73 12.14
N PRO A 255 37.02 29.75 11.90
CA PRO A 255 36.57 31.14 11.73
C PRO A 255 35.54 31.36 10.60
N ASP A 256 35.55 30.48 9.59
CA ASP A 256 34.63 30.47 8.45
C ASP A 256 33.35 29.65 8.68
N ALA A 257 33.15 29.09 9.88
CA ALA A 257 31.98 28.30 10.21
C ALA A 257 30.68 29.11 10.08
N ARG A 258 29.69 28.49 9.44
CA ARG A 258 28.32 28.98 9.31
C ARG A 258 27.34 27.89 9.71
N ILE A 259 26.35 28.22 10.53
CA ILE A 259 25.36 27.25 11.00
C ILE A 259 24.00 27.57 10.40
N LEU A 260 23.46 26.61 9.65
CA LEU A 260 22.13 26.71 9.06
C LEU A 260 21.16 25.74 9.75
N VAL A 261 19.95 26.22 10.05
CA VAL A 261 18.87 25.37 10.53
C VAL A 261 18.24 24.66 9.34
N PHE A 262 17.92 23.38 9.46
CA PHE A 262 17.23 22.64 8.40
C PHE A 262 16.10 21.76 8.95
N GLY A 263 15.63 20.83 8.11
CA GLY A 263 14.69 19.80 8.51
C GLY A 263 13.31 20.35 8.89
N SER A 264 12.76 19.82 9.97
CA SER A 264 11.35 20.11 10.30
C SER A 264 11.09 21.57 10.68
N SER A 265 12.09 22.22 11.26
CA SER A 265 12.09 23.63 11.63
C SER A 265 11.84 24.57 10.43
N VAL A 266 12.44 24.28 9.28
CA VAL A 266 12.36 25.14 8.08
C VAL A 266 11.22 24.72 7.14
N THR A 267 10.90 23.43 7.07
CA THR A 267 9.78 22.93 6.26
C THR A 267 8.41 23.40 6.75
N GLY A 268 8.31 23.94 7.99
CA GLY A 268 7.04 24.41 8.56
C GLY A 268 6.05 23.27 8.84
N LEU A 269 6.58 22.04 8.99
CA LEU A 269 5.84 20.83 9.36
C LEU A 269 6.02 20.48 10.85
N LEU A 270 6.52 21.40 11.66
CA LEU A 270 6.49 21.27 13.12
C LEU A 270 5.04 21.18 13.61
N SER A 271 4.85 20.36 14.63
CA SER A 271 3.62 20.32 15.41
C SER A 271 3.76 21.42 16.46
N CYS A 272 2.99 22.48 16.33
CA CYS A 272 2.79 23.44 17.40
C CYS A 272 1.48 23.01 18.07
N SER A 273 1.55 22.14 19.08
CA SER A 273 0.42 21.96 19.99
C SER A 273 0.61 22.90 21.15
N ASP A 274 -0.46 23.61 21.52
CA ASP A 274 -0.50 24.51 22.68
C ASP A 274 -0.39 23.75 24.03
N GLU A 275 -0.34 22.42 24.00
CA GLU A 275 -0.02 21.61 25.16
C GLU A 275 1.48 21.35 25.20
N GLU A 276 2.10 21.68 26.34
CA GLU A 276 3.48 21.39 26.70
C GLU A 276 3.88 19.99 26.23
N GLU A 277 4.49 19.89 25.04
CA GLU A 277 5.04 18.63 24.58
C GLU A 277 6.12 18.22 25.60
N LEU A 278 5.90 17.10 26.29
CA LEU A 278 6.92 16.48 27.15
C LEU A 278 8.23 16.16 26.39
N ASN A 279 8.25 16.28 25.05
CA ASN A 279 9.43 16.11 24.20
C ASN A 279 9.40 17.08 23.00
N PRO A 280 10.07 18.24 23.08
CA PRO A 280 10.15 19.17 21.95
C PRO A 280 10.86 18.52 20.75
N ALA A 281 10.42 18.86 19.53
CA ALA A 281 11.05 18.36 18.31
C ALA A 281 12.49 18.87 18.13
N ASP A 282 13.40 17.96 17.75
CA ASP A 282 14.83 18.22 17.54
C ASP A 282 15.08 19.41 16.59
N VAL A 283 16.12 20.20 16.90
CA VAL A 283 16.64 21.27 16.05
C VAL A 283 17.75 20.70 15.17
N ASP A 284 17.42 20.46 13.90
CA ASP A 284 18.37 20.00 12.91
C ASP A 284 19.30 21.16 12.47
N LEU A 285 20.61 21.02 12.70
CA LEU A 285 21.65 22.03 12.41
C LEU A 285 22.71 21.48 11.45
N CYS A 286 23.12 22.28 10.48
CA CYS A 286 24.21 21.96 9.57
C CYS A 286 25.33 22.99 9.72
N ALA A 287 26.51 22.55 10.16
CA ALA A 287 27.74 23.32 10.14
C ALA A 287 28.37 23.25 8.76
N LEU A 288 28.37 24.38 8.05
CA LEU A 288 29.15 24.57 6.84
C LEU A 288 30.56 25.02 7.23
N LEU A 289 31.53 24.17 6.92
CA LEU A 289 32.95 24.35 7.20
C LEU A 289 33.75 24.31 5.89
N PRO A 290 33.84 25.43 5.14
CA PRO A 290 34.57 25.46 3.88
C PRO A 290 36.06 25.09 4.03
N SER A 291 36.70 25.45 5.14
CA SER A 291 38.09 25.09 5.44
C SER A 291 38.31 23.60 5.74
N ALA A 292 37.23 22.82 5.90
CA ALA A 292 37.27 21.37 6.09
C ALA A 292 36.20 20.70 5.20
N PRO A 293 36.41 20.63 3.87
CA PRO A 293 35.42 20.18 2.89
C PRO A 293 35.29 18.65 2.86
N HIS A 294 35.01 18.04 4.01
CA HIS A 294 34.67 16.63 4.15
C HIS A 294 33.16 16.44 4.08
N PHE A 295 32.72 15.29 3.57
CA PHE A 295 31.30 15.00 3.35
C PHE A 295 30.91 13.60 3.83
N ARG A 296 29.65 13.45 4.29
CA ARG A 296 29.08 12.17 4.72
C ARG A 296 30.00 11.48 5.75
N GLN A 297 30.36 10.22 5.57
CA GLN A 297 31.12 9.45 6.55
C GLN A 297 32.51 10.04 6.84
N GLU A 298 33.08 10.83 5.92
CA GLU A 298 34.38 11.48 6.11
C GLU A 298 34.34 12.58 7.19
N THR A 299 33.16 13.09 7.55
CA THR A 299 33.02 14.08 8.62
C THR A 299 33.09 13.48 10.03
N ALA A 300 33.32 12.17 10.18
CA ALA A 300 33.30 11.49 11.48
C ALA A 300 34.36 12.03 12.47
N SER A 301 35.56 12.39 11.98
CA SER A 301 36.59 13.03 12.80
C SER A 301 36.17 14.44 13.21
N LEU A 302 35.69 15.25 12.26
CA LEU A 302 35.18 16.60 12.52
C LEU A 302 34.05 16.59 13.55
N ILE A 303 33.16 15.60 13.51
CA ILE A 303 32.06 15.47 14.47
C ILE A 303 32.58 15.18 15.89
N THR A 304 33.68 14.44 16.03
CA THR A 304 34.34 14.23 17.32
C THR A 304 34.94 15.55 17.84
N GLU A 305 35.66 16.29 17.00
CA GLU A 305 36.23 17.60 17.34
C GLU A 305 35.14 18.62 17.71
N VAL A 306 34.04 18.64 16.95
CA VAL A 306 32.87 19.47 17.22
C VAL A 306 32.22 19.10 18.54
N LYS A 307 32.06 17.80 18.86
CA LYS A 307 31.56 17.35 20.17
C LYS A 307 32.43 17.91 21.30
N GLU A 308 33.73 17.70 21.25
CA GLU A 308 34.67 18.14 22.29
C GLU A 308 34.59 19.65 22.50
N HIS A 309 34.56 20.41 21.40
CA HIS A 309 34.48 21.86 21.43
C HIS A 309 33.14 22.38 21.96
N LEU A 310 32.02 21.75 21.60
CA LEU A 310 30.70 22.10 22.15
C LEU A 310 30.64 21.82 23.65
N THR A 311 31.17 20.69 24.12
CA THR A 311 31.24 20.37 25.55
C THR A 311 32.02 21.45 26.31
N LEU A 312 33.16 21.91 25.79
CA LEU A 312 33.99 22.90 26.47
C LEU A 312 33.37 24.30 26.54
N TYR A 313 32.75 24.78 25.45
CA TYR A 313 32.39 26.20 25.32
C TYR A 313 30.89 26.46 25.32
N LEU A 314 30.05 25.47 25.00
CA LEU A 314 28.59 25.62 25.03
C LEU A 314 27.98 24.99 26.28
N LEU A 315 28.57 23.91 26.80
CA LEU A 315 28.02 23.11 27.90
C LEU A 315 29.03 22.90 29.05
N PRO A 316 29.63 23.98 29.59
CA PRO A 316 30.72 23.86 30.56
C PRO A 316 30.29 23.24 31.90
N ASP A 317 29.00 23.29 32.24
CA ASP A 317 28.44 22.81 33.52
C ASP A 317 27.94 21.36 33.45
N ALA A 318 28.17 20.66 32.34
CA ALA A 318 27.75 19.27 32.25
C ALA A 318 28.61 18.36 33.13
N THR A 319 27.99 17.79 34.16
CA THR A 319 28.60 16.80 35.06
C THR A 319 28.90 15.50 34.33
N GLU A 320 30.02 14.83 34.65
CA GLU A 320 30.45 13.55 34.04
C GLU A 320 29.37 12.44 34.07
N ASP A 321 28.40 12.51 35.00
CA ASP A 321 27.33 11.52 35.18
C ASP A 321 26.13 11.69 34.23
N ALA A 322 26.01 12.83 33.54
CA ALA A 322 25.07 13.03 32.44
C ALA A 322 25.88 13.09 31.14
N GLU A 323 25.53 12.33 30.10
CA GLU A 323 26.13 12.52 28.77
C GLU A 323 25.32 13.58 28.00
N PRO A 324 25.55 14.90 28.19
CA PRO A 324 24.76 15.96 27.54
C PRO A 324 24.97 16.01 26.02
N VAL A 325 26.09 15.46 25.54
CA VAL A 325 26.57 15.56 24.16
C VAL A 325 27.05 14.19 23.73
N THR A 326 26.38 13.62 22.73
CA THR A 326 26.71 12.31 22.18
C THR A 326 27.06 12.43 20.70
N ALA A 327 28.14 11.79 20.27
CA ALA A 327 28.54 11.76 18.87
C ALA A 327 28.20 10.40 18.28
N VAL A 328 27.43 10.40 17.19
CA VAL A 328 27.08 9.20 16.42
C VAL A 328 27.91 9.19 15.15
N THR A 329 29.11 8.60 15.22
CA THR A 329 30.08 8.62 14.12
C THR A 329 29.95 7.47 13.13
N GLY A 330 29.29 6.37 13.51
CA GLY A 330 29.13 5.19 12.64
C GLY A 330 28.00 5.28 11.60
N ALA A 331 27.25 6.39 11.57
CA ALA A 331 26.16 6.61 10.62
C ALA A 331 26.68 7.29 9.34
N ARG A 332 26.03 7.01 8.20
CA ARG A 332 26.39 7.59 6.88
C ARG A 332 26.57 9.11 6.91
N VAL A 333 25.74 9.80 7.69
CA VAL A 333 25.94 11.21 8.04
C VAL A 333 26.17 11.23 9.55
N PRO A 334 27.43 11.34 9.99
CA PRO A 334 27.77 11.50 11.39
C PRO A 334 27.11 12.74 12.00
N ILE A 335 26.63 12.64 13.23
CA ILE A 335 25.96 13.74 13.94
C ILE A 335 26.47 13.87 15.38
N VAL A 336 26.41 15.10 15.91
CA VAL A 336 26.48 15.38 17.35
C VAL A 336 25.07 15.69 17.85
N HIS A 337 24.58 14.93 18.80
CA HIS A 337 23.34 15.19 19.53
C HIS A 337 23.65 15.90 20.84
N PHE A 338 22.99 17.01 21.13
CA PHE A 338 23.13 17.76 22.38
C PHE A 338 21.86 18.53 22.74
N GLN A 339 21.78 19.06 23.96
CA GLN A 339 20.70 19.95 24.38
C GLN A 339 21.21 21.37 24.54
N ASP A 340 20.56 22.36 23.90
CA ASP A 340 20.97 23.76 24.05
C ASP A 340 20.61 24.27 25.47
N PRO A 341 21.55 24.88 26.21
CA PRO A 341 21.34 25.22 27.62
C PRO A 341 20.39 26.42 27.81
N SER A 342 20.24 27.28 26.80
CA SER A 342 19.38 28.48 26.91
C SER A 342 17.92 28.18 26.56
N THR A 343 17.67 27.32 25.57
CA THR A 343 16.34 26.98 25.10
C THR A 343 15.90 25.58 25.50
N ASN A 344 16.76 24.78 26.13
CA ASN A 344 16.47 23.39 26.49
C ASN A 344 16.01 22.51 25.31
N LEU A 345 16.30 22.94 24.07
CA LEU A 345 15.89 22.22 22.86
C LEU A 345 16.94 21.15 22.52
N PRO A 346 16.51 19.90 22.24
CA PRO A 346 17.41 18.89 21.69
C PRO A 346 17.84 19.29 20.27
N CYS A 347 19.10 19.05 19.95
CA CYS A 347 19.75 19.52 18.73
C CYS A 347 20.57 18.40 18.11
N ASP A 348 20.42 18.22 16.80
CA ASP A 348 21.22 17.31 15.99
C ASP A 348 22.08 18.14 15.01
N LEU A 349 23.39 18.14 15.21
CA LEU A 349 24.34 18.88 14.37
C LEU A 349 25.10 17.92 13.45
N CYS A 350 25.07 18.19 12.15
CA CYS A 350 25.89 17.53 11.14
C CYS A 350 26.85 18.55 10.48
N VAL A 351 27.88 18.06 9.79
CA VAL A 351 28.84 18.90 9.07
C VAL A 351 28.65 18.72 7.56
N ASN A 352 28.66 19.84 6.81
CA ASN A 352 28.64 19.92 5.35
C ASN A 352 27.56 19.07 4.65
N ASN A 353 26.39 18.89 5.27
CA ASN A 353 25.30 18.12 4.70
C ASN A 353 24.47 18.96 3.71
N VAL A 354 25.10 19.36 2.61
CA VAL A 354 24.52 20.17 1.53
C VAL A 354 23.20 19.58 0.99
N PRO A 355 23.08 18.25 0.77
CA PRO A 355 21.83 17.68 0.29
C PRO A 355 20.65 17.87 1.25
N ALA A 356 20.87 17.83 2.57
CA ALA A 356 19.81 18.06 3.54
C ALA A 356 19.31 19.51 3.52
N LEU A 357 20.18 20.47 3.25
CA LEU A 357 19.81 21.88 3.08
C LEU A 357 18.91 22.07 1.85
N TRP A 358 19.34 21.53 0.69
CA TRP A 358 18.56 21.57 -0.54
C TRP A 358 17.22 20.85 -0.41
N ASN A 359 17.20 19.64 0.16
CA ASN A 359 15.97 18.89 0.40
C ASN A 359 14.99 19.66 1.29
N THR A 360 15.48 20.28 2.36
CA THR A 360 14.65 21.08 3.27
C THR A 360 14.02 22.27 2.56
N ARG A 361 14.79 22.99 1.75
CA ARG A 361 14.32 24.15 0.99
C ARG A 361 13.38 23.75 -0.15
N LEU A 362 13.66 22.65 -0.85
CA LEU A 362 12.78 22.07 -1.85
C LEU A 362 11.41 21.74 -1.26
N LEU A 363 11.40 21.05 -0.11
CA LEU A 363 10.15 20.74 0.59
C LEU A 363 9.40 22.01 1.00
N ARG A 364 10.10 23.01 1.55
CA ARG A 364 9.49 24.30 1.90
C ARG A 364 8.87 24.96 0.68
N TRP A 365 9.58 25.03 -0.44
CA TRP A 365 9.09 25.62 -1.68
C TRP A 365 7.87 24.87 -2.21
N LEU A 366 7.87 23.53 -2.18
CA LEU A 366 6.71 22.72 -2.59
C LEU A 366 5.48 22.91 -1.69
N LEU A 367 5.69 23.20 -0.40
CA LEU A 367 4.62 23.37 0.59
C LEU A 367 4.07 24.80 0.67
N TYR A 368 4.87 25.81 0.34
CA TYR A 368 4.51 27.23 0.49
C TYR A 368 4.46 28.00 -0.85
N GLY A 369 5.06 27.45 -1.89
CA GLY A 369 5.20 28.08 -3.21
C GLY A 369 6.40 29.02 -3.30
N GLY A 370 6.68 29.46 -4.53
CA GLY A 370 7.65 30.53 -4.82
C GLY A 370 7.08 31.92 -4.64
N ALA A 371 7.85 32.93 -5.06
CA ALA A 371 7.47 34.35 -4.93
C ALA A 371 6.13 34.68 -5.62
N ASP A 372 5.88 34.08 -6.79
CA ASP A 372 4.72 34.39 -7.65
C ASP A 372 3.52 33.46 -7.42
N VAL A 373 3.36 32.93 -6.20
CA VAL A 373 2.27 32.00 -5.88
C VAL A 373 0.89 32.68 -5.92
N THR A 374 0.00 32.18 -6.78
CA THR A 374 -1.37 32.72 -6.90
C THR A 374 -2.21 32.45 -5.64
N PRO A 375 -3.22 33.27 -5.32
CA PRO A 375 -4.09 33.04 -4.15
C PRO A 375 -4.77 31.68 -4.15
N THR A 376 -5.20 31.20 -5.32
CA THR A 376 -5.81 29.86 -5.48
C THR A 376 -4.80 28.76 -5.14
N LYS A 377 -3.56 28.87 -5.63
CA LYS A 377 -2.50 27.93 -5.31
C LYS A 377 -2.15 27.96 -3.82
N ARG A 378 -2.09 29.14 -3.21
CA ARG A 378 -1.86 29.30 -1.76
C ARG A 378 -2.92 28.58 -0.93
N ARG A 379 -4.20 28.65 -1.31
CA ARG A 379 -5.28 27.87 -0.67
C ARG A 379 -5.08 26.36 -0.85
N GLN A 380 -4.73 25.91 -2.05
CA GLN A 380 -4.43 24.49 -2.28
C GLN A 380 -3.26 24.00 -1.41
N LEU A 381 -2.22 24.82 -1.27
CA LEU A 381 -1.04 24.51 -0.47
C LEU A 381 -1.33 24.43 1.03
N LEU A 382 -2.36 25.12 1.55
CA LEU A 382 -2.84 24.90 2.91
C LEU A 382 -3.34 23.45 3.11
N HIS A 383 -4.13 22.92 2.18
CA HIS A 383 -4.59 21.54 2.24
C HIS A 383 -3.46 20.52 2.09
N VAL A 384 -2.47 20.82 1.23
CA VAL A 384 -1.24 20.02 1.12
C VAL A 384 -0.49 19.96 2.46
N ARG A 385 -0.27 21.10 3.10
CA ARG A 385 0.40 21.15 4.41
C ARG A 385 -0.38 20.39 5.48
N ARG A 386 -1.72 20.49 5.50
CA ARG A 386 -2.57 19.70 6.42
C ARG A 386 -2.39 18.20 6.22
N LEU A 387 -2.34 17.72 4.98
CA LEU A 387 -2.05 16.30 4.69
C LEU A 387 -0.66 15.88 5.22
N CYS A 388 0.38 16.66 4.92
CA CYS A 388 1.74 16.34 5.35
C CYS A 388 1.89 16.35 6.89
N LYS A 389 1.31 17.33 7.58
CA LYS A 389 1.26 17.38 9.06
C LYS A 389 0.50 16.18 9.63
N TRP A 390 -0.66 15.84 9.07
CA TRP A 390 -1.43 14.67 9.50
C TRP A 390 -0.64 13.37 9.33
N LEU A 391 0.02 13.15 8.19
CA LEU A 391 0.86 11.97 7.94
C LEU A 391 2.03 11.88 8.93
N ARG A 392 2.67 13.00 9.24
CA ARG A 392 3.74 13.08 10.25
C ARG A 392 3.22 12.66 11.63
N ASN A 393 2.11 13.23 12.08
CA ASN A 393 1.52 12.94 13.39
C ASN A 393 1.05 11.48 13.47
N TRP A 394 0.45 10.97 12.39
CA TRP A 394 0.08 9.57 12.27
C TRP A 394 1.29 8.64 12.40
N ARG A 395 2.41 8.96 11.74
CA ARG A 395 3.67 8.20 11.89
C ARG A 395 4.18 8.23 13.34
N GLN A 396 4.20 9.40 13.98
CA GLN A 396 4.65 9.55 15.37
C GLN A 396 3.80 8.70 16.34
N ALA A 397 2.47 8.75 16.21
CA ALA A 397 1.55 7.91 16.99
C ALA A 397 1.80 6.40 16.78
N LYS A 398 2.30 6.00 15.61
CA LYS A 398 2.63 4.61 15.26
C LYS A 398 4.11 4.23 15.50
N LYS A 399 4.97 5.15 15.93
CA LYS A 399 6.41 4.92 16.20
C LYS A 399 6.66 3.74 17.17
N ARG A 400 5.69 3.46 18.06
CA ARG A 400 5.74 2.35 19.03
C ARG A 400 5.49 0.96 18.44
N VAL A 401 5.01 0.85 17.19
CA VAL A 401 4.52 -0.42 16.61
C VAL A 401 5.45 -1.00 15.53
N ALA A 402 6.25 -0.18 14.85
CA ALA A 402 7.07 -0.62 13.72
C ALA A 402 8.50 -0.06 13.76
N SER A 403 9.43 -0.84 14.32
CA SER A 403 10.87 -0.60 14.14
C SER A 403 11.25 -0.78 12.66
N GLY A 404 12.03 0.16 12.12
CA GLY A 404 12.41 0.19 10.70
C GLY A 404 11.27 0.61 9.76
N ALA A 405 10.38 1.50 10.18
CA ALA A 405 9.40 2.16 9.30
C ALA A 405 9.99 3.39 8.58
N LEU A 406 9.32 3.84 7.52
CA LEU A 406 9.71 5.03 6.76
C LEU A 406 9.83 6.26 7.67
N SER A 407 10.83 7.11 7.40
CA SER A 407 11.01 8.37 8.13
C SER A 407 9.87 9.35 7.84
N SER A 408 9.68 10.37 8.70
CA SER A 408 8.69 11.44 8.44
C SER A 408 9.00 12.16 7.13
N TYR A 409 10.29 12.32 6.84
CA TYR A 409 10.77 12.81 5.55
C TYR A 409 10.32 11.91 4.40
N GLY A 410 10.60 10.60 4.47
CA GLY A 410 10.19 9.67 3.42
C GLY A 410 8.66 9.64 3.21
N LEU A 411 7.87 9.69 4.28
CA LEU A 411 6.42 9.74 4.17
C LEU A 411 5.92 11.05 3.54
N THR A 412 6.62 12.17 3.80
CA THR A 412 6.36 13.45 3.14
C THR A 412 6.68 13.39 1.65
N LEU A 413 7.77 12.73 1.26
CA LEU A 413 8.10 12.52 -0.16
C LEU A 413 7.04 11.67 -0.88
N LEU A 414 6.49 10.63 -0.22
CA LEU A 414 5.35 9.88 -0.78
C LEU A 414 4.14 10.79 -1.01
N ALA A 415 3.81 11.64 -0.04
CA ALA A 415 2.71 12.58 -0.19
C ALA A 415 2.93 13.54 -1.35
N ILE A 416 4.13 14.11 -1.46
CA ILE A 416 4.49 15.03 -2.53
C ILE A 416 4.44 14.34 -3.89
N TYR A 417 5.01 13.14 -4.01
CA TYR A 417 4.94 12.39 -5.26
C TYR A 417 3.49 12.16 -5.69
N TYR A 418 2.63 11.66 -4.79
CA TYR A 418 1.20 11.55 -5.08
C TYR A 418 0.61 12.87 -5.59
N LEU A 419 0.88 13.98 -4.89
CA LEU A 419 0.40 15.31 -5.25
C LEU A 419 0.94 15.80 -6.60
N GLN A 420 2.15 15.41 -7.00
CA GLN A 420 2.68 15.66 -8.34
C GLN A 420 1.96 14.83 -9.39
N ARG A 421 1.69 13.55 -9.11
CA ARG A 421 0.97 12.66 -10.04
C ARG A 421 -0.47 13.11 -10.28
N VAL A 422 -1.13 13.70 -9.29
CA VAL A 422 -2.46 14.34 -9.46
C VAL A 422 -2.39 15.81 -9.87
N SER A 423 -1.21 16.30 -10.27
CA SER A 423 -0.97 17.66 -10.79
C SER A 423 -1.34 18.80 -9.83
N ILE A 424 -1.33 18.53 -8.52
CA ILE A 424 -1.47 19.54 -7.48
C ILE A 424 -0.14 20.23 -7.20
N LEU A 425 0.98 19.51 -7.27
CA LEU A 425 2.33 20.06 -7.13
C LEU A 425 3.11 19.92 -8.45
N PRO A 426 4.02 20.86 -8.76
CA PRO A 426 4.91 20.69 -9.90
C PRO A 426 6.02 19.69 -9.58
N VAL A 427 6.58 19.14 -10.65
CA VAL A 427 7.84 18.40 -10.70
C VAL A 427 8.95 19.41 -10.96
N LEU A 428 10.08 19.25 -10.28
CA LEU A 428 11.29 20.03 -10.47
C LEU A 428 12.53 19.21 -10.08
N ASP A 429 13.65 19.46 -10.77
CA ASP A 429 14.92 18.79 -10.51
C ASP A 429 15.99 19.81 -10.07
N CYS A 430 16.36 19.77 -8.80
CA CYS A 430 17.41 20.61 -8.23
C CYS A 430 18.70 19.83 -7.92
N SER A 431 18.80 18.55 -8.30
CA SER A 431 19.95 17.71 -7.90
C SER A 431 21.28 18.25 -8.45
N ALA A 432 21.25 18.88 -9.62
CA ALA A 432 22.44 19.47 -10.25
C ALA A 432 22.98 20.71 -9.51
N TYR A 433 22.18 21.35 -8.66
CA TYR A 433 22.58 22.55 -7.93
C TYR A 433 23.22 22.24 -6.57
N ALA A 434 23.06 21.02 -6.06
CA ALA A 434 23.62 20.58 -4.79
C ALA A 434 25.07 20.08 -4.96
N VAL A 435 25.96 21.00 -5.31
CA VAL A 435 27.39 20.71 -5.49
C VAL A 435 28.09 20.65 -4.12
N GLU A 436 28.89 19.60 -3.92
CA GLU A 436 29.66 19.35 -2.70
C GLU A 436 31.16 19.57 -2.99
N ASP A 437 31.61 20.81 -2.87
CA ASP A 437 33.03 21.18 -2.90
C ASP A 437 33.30 22.43 -2.04
N GLU A 438 34.57 22.76 -1.83
CA GLU A 438 35.00 23.90 -1.01
C GLU A 438 34.45 25.25 -1.51
N SER A 439 34.43 25.49 -2.82
CA SER A 439 33.95 26.75 -3.42
C SER A 439 32.43 26.89 -3.25
N ALA A 440 31.71 25.80 -3.53
CA ALA A 440 30.27 25.70 -3.31
C ALA A 440 29.93 25.91 -1.83
N LEU A 441 30.68 25.31 -0.90
CA LEU A 441 30.49 25.51 0.55
C LEU A 441 30.73 26.96 0.97
N ARG A 442 31.65 27.70 0.34
CA ARG A 442 31.86 29.14 0.65
C ARG A 442 30.71 30.00 0.18
N ALA A 443 30.22 29.75 -1.04
CA ALA A 443 29.13 30.52 -1.62
C ALA A 443 27.79 30.20 -0.90
N LEU A 444 27.52 28.92 -0.65
CA LEU A 444 26.20 28.40 -0.28
C LEU A 444 25.49 29.23 0.79
N THR A 445 24.45 29.96 0.41
CA THR A 445 23.54 30.66 1.32
C THR A 445 22.11 30.16 1.18
N GLU A 446 21.27 30.46 2.18
CA GLU A 446 19.84 30.16 2.10
C GLU A 446 19.18 30.80 0.89
N GLU A 447 19.55 32.06 0.61
CA GLU A 447 19.05 32.83 -0.52
C GLU A 447 19.54 32.28 -1.86
N GLU A 448 20.74 31.70 -1.93
CA GLU A 448 21.22 31.02 -3.14
C GLU A 448 20.43 29.76 -3.44
N ILE A 449 20.11 28.96 -2.43
CA ILE A 449 19.26 27.77 -2.60
C ILE A 449 17.88 28.19 -3.08
N ASP A 450 17.27 29.20 -2.43
CA ASP A 450 15.96 29.71 -2.80
C ASP A 450 15.94 30.27 -4.24
N ARG A 451 16.99 31.03 -4.63
CA ARG A 451 17.15 31.51 -6.02
C ARG A 451 17.31 30.36 -7.01
N GLY A 452 18.09 29.33 -6.66
CA GLY A 452 18.25 28.14 -7.49
C GLY A 452 16.92 27.42 -7.70
N LEU A 453 16.14 27.22 -6.63
CA LEU A 453 14.81 26.62 -6.71
C LEU A 453 13.85 27.46 -7.55
N GLU A 454 13.92 28.78 -7.49
CA GLU A 454 13.10 29.67 -8.32
C GLU A 454 13.54 29.67 -9.79
N ALA A 455 14.83 29.48 -10.09
CA ALA A 455 15.36 29.39 -11.44
C ALA A 455 15.10 28.03 -12.13
N VAL A 456 14.96 26.95 -11.37
CA VAL A 456 14.70 25.60 -11.91
C VAL A 456 13.35 25.55 -12.64
N ASP A 457 13.30 24.84 -13.77
CA ASP A 457 12.04 24.63 -14.50
C ASP A 457 11.01 23.84 -13.67
N LYS A 458 9.76 24.32 -13.66
CA LYS A 458 8.68 23.79 -12.83
C LYS A 458 7.58 23.32 -13.75
N THR A 459 7.33 22.02 -13.73
CA THR A 459 6.46 21.42 -14.74
C THR A 459 5.43 20.49 -14.12
N TYR A 460 4.19 20.50 -14.62
CA TYR A 460 3.13 19.62 -14.11
C TYR A 460 3.04 18.35 -14.96
N VAL A 461 2.69 17.22 -14.32
CA VAL A 461 2.48 15.93 -15.01
C VAL A 461 1.35 16.04 -16.02
N ILE A 462 0.27 16.72 -15.66
CA ILE A 462 -0.86 17.04 -16.54
C ILE A 462 -1.22 18.51 -16.34
N GLU A 463 -1.31 19.27 -17.43
CA GLU A 463 -1.81 20.63 -17.39
C GLU A 463 -3.34 20.62 -17.34
N GLN A 464 -3.91 20.64 -16.14
CA GLN A 464 -5.35 20.82 -15.95
C GLN A 464 -5.65 21.95 -14.97
N ALA A 465 -6.64 22.75 -15.32
CA ALA A 465 -7.26 23.72 -14.42
C ALA A 465 -8.25 23.01 -13.48
N GLY A 466 -7.70 22.25 -12.52
CA GLY A 466 -8.50 21.68 -11.42
C GLY A 466 -8.83 22.75 -10.38
N GLY A 467 -10.04 22.68 -9.81
CA GLY A 467 -10.38 23.47 -8.62
C GLY A 467 -9.56 23.07 -7.38
N VAL A 468 -9.66 23.85 -6.31
CA VAL A 468 -8.99 23.53 -5.04
C VAL A 468 -9.60 22.25 -4.45
N GLN A 469 -8.76 21.26 -4.17
CA GLN A 469 -9.13 20.04 -3.46
C GLN A 469 -8.87 20.21 -1.95
N ASP A 470 -9.87 19.86 -1.15
CA ASP A 470 -9.77 19.87 0.31
C ASP A 470 -8.82 18.77 0.83
N TRP A 471 -8.36 18.93 2.06
CA TRP A 471 -7.36 18.02 2.65
C TRP A 471 -7.89 16.60 2.85
N GLU A 472 -9.21 16.40 3.00
CA GLU A 472 -9.77 15.07 3.16
C GLU A 472 -9.79 14.31 1.85
N ALA A 473 -10.11 14.99 0.75
CA ALA A 473 -10.02 14.49 -0.60
C ALA A 473 -8.57 14.11 -0.91
N LEU A 474 -7.60 14.97 -0.56
CA LEU A 474 -6.18 14.65 -0.68
C LEU A 474 -5.79 13.42 0.15
N ARG A 475 -6.29 13.29 1.38
CA ARG A 475 -6.00 12.14 2.25
C ARG A 475 -6.60 10.85 1.69
N ARG A 476 -7.87 10.86 1.27
CA ARG A 476 -8.52 9.69 0.64
C ARG A 476 -7.82 9.30 -0.65
N GLY A 477 -7.47 10.30 -1.48
CA GLY A 477 -6.74 10.12 -2.71
C GLY A 477 -5.33 9.57 -2.51
N PHE A 478 -4.60 10.04 -1.48
CA PHE A 478 -3.28 9.52 -1.12
C PHE A 478 -3.34 8.02 -0.79
N PHE A 479 -4.27 7.61 0.07
CA PHE A 479 -4.42 6.20 0.40
C PHE A 479 -4.86 5.40 -0.82
N ARG A 480 -5.86 5.85 -1.57
CA ARG A 480 -6.29 5.20 -2.80
C ARG A 480 -5.14 5.02 -3.79
N PHE A 481 -4.33 6.06 -4.00
CA PHE A 481 -3.21 6.03 -4.92
C PHE A 481 -2.21 4.95 -4.52
N TYR A 482 -1.75 4.95 -3.27
CA TYR A 482 -0.78 3.96 -2.80
C TYR A 482 -1.38 2.58 -2.56
N THR A 483 -2.69 2.43 -2.34
CA THR A 483 -3.28 1.09 -2.19
C THR A 483 -3.67 0.49 -3.53
N CYS A 484 -4.09 1.28 -4.51
CA CYS A 484 -4.76 0.74 -5.69
C CYS A 484 -4.04 1.05 -7.01
N GLU A 485 -3.35 2.17 -7.10
CA GLU A 485 -2.89 2.72 -8.38
C GLU A 485 -1.38 2.58 -8.54
N PHE A 486 -0.60 2.77 -7.47
CA PHE A 486 0.86 2.75 -7.49
C PHE A 486 1.41 1.34 -7.77
N ASP A 487 2.32 1.25 -8.74
CA ASP A 487 3.00 0.00 -9.10
C ASP A 487 4.30 -0.16 -8.28
N TYR A 488 4.17 -0.81 -7.11
CA TYR A 488 5.30 -1.13 -6.24
C TYR A 488 6.30 -2.10 -6.84
N GLU A 489 5.97 -2.83 -7.91
CA GLU A 489 6.87 -3.81 -8.49
C GLU A 489 7.89 -3.12 -9.39
N HIS A 490 7.42 -2.23 -10.27
CA HIS A 490 8.24 -1.64 -11.33
C HIS A 490 8.59 -0.17 -11.12
N THR A 491 7.87 0.56 -10.27
CA THR A 491 8.03 2.02 -10.15
C THR A 491 8.95 2.43 -9.00
N VAL A 492 9.73 3.49 -9.25
CA VAL A 492 10.44 4.27 -8.25
C VAL A 492 9.66 5.56 -7.97
N VAL A 493 9.47 5.90 -6.70
CA VAL A 493 8.97 7.21 -6.31
C VAL A 493 10.08 8.23 -6.55
N CYS A 494 9.93 9.03 -7.61
CA CYS A 494 10.88 10.06 -8.06
C CYS A 494 10.14 11.38 -8.22
N LEU A 495 10.58 12.42 -7.50
CA LEU A 495 9.91 13.74 -7.50
C LEU A 495 10.38 14.67 -8.62
N ARG A 496 11.45 14.27 -9.33
CA ARG A 496 12.21 15.13 -10.25
C ARG A 496 11.79 14.98 -11.72
N ARG A 497 11.02 13.95 -12.04
CA ARG A 497 10.61 13.64 -13.42
C ARG A 497 9.10 13.48 -13.55
N LYS A 498 8.56 13.92 -14.68
CA LYS A 498 7.15 13.71 -15.01
C LYS A 498 6.89 12.24 -15.34
N GLU A 499 7.81 11.65 -16.10
CA GLU A 499 7.73 10.25 -16.51
C GLU A 499 7.89 9.34 -15.29
N VAL A 500 7.21 8.19 -15.34
CA VAL A 500 7.39 7.14 -14.34
C VAL A 500 8.81 6.61 -14.45
N MET A 501 9.58 6.74 -13.38
CA MET A 501 10.89 6.12 -13.28
C MET A 501 10.75 4.64 -12.95
N SER A 502 11.36 3.77 -13.77
CA SER A 502 11.36 2.34 -13.51
C SER A 502 12.51 1.93 -12.59
N LYS A 503 12.32 0.88 -11.79
CA LYS A 503 13.39 0.31 -10.97
C LYS A 503 14.54 -0.25 -11.80
N THR A 504 14.23 -0.75 -12.99
CA THR A 504 15.24 -1.26 -13.93
C THR A 504 16.16 -0.14 -14.41
N SER A 505 15.63 1.06 -14.67
CA SER A 505 16.43 2.22 -15.08
C SER A 505 17.40 2.69 -14.00
N LYS A 506 17.11 2.44 -12.73
CA LYS A 506 17.93 2.77 -11.57
C LYS A 506 18.79 1.62 -11.05
N SER A 507 18.74 0.45 -11.70
CA SER A 507 19.34 -0.78 -11.16
C SER A 507 18.87 -1.12 -9.73
N TRP A 508 17.68 -0.67 -9.35
CA TRP A 508 17.03 -0.96 -8.06
C TRP A 508 16.10 -2.17 -8.14
N SER A 509 16.01 -2.80 -9.31
CA SER A 509 15.36 -4.09 -9.52
C SER A 509 16.16 -5.21 -8.84
N ARG A 510 15.98 -5.38 -7.52
CA ARG A 510 16.55 -6.52 -6.79
C ARG A 510 15.74 -7.79 -7.10
N GLN A 511 16.43 -8.91 -7.30
CA GLN A 511 15.86 -10.18 -7.80
C GLN A 511 14.71 -10.82 -7.01
N ASN A 512 14.22 -10.30 -5.86
CA ASN A 512 13.19 -11.01 -5.09
C ASN A 512 12.45 -10.20 -4.00
N ASN A 513 12.20 -8.89 -4.15
CA ASN A 513 11.32 -8.21 -3.20
C ASN A 513 10.56 -7.02 -3.83
N VAL A 514 9.22 -7.10 -3.83
CA VAL A 514 8.28 -5.98 -4.06
C VAL A 514 8.42 -4.97 -2.91
N ARG A 515 9.49 -4.16 -2.93
CA ARG A 515 9.72 -3.10 -1.94
C ARG A 515 9.37 -1.75 -2.54
N LEU A 516 8.85 -0.87 -1.69
CA LEU A 516 8.81 0.56 -1.98
C LEU A 516 10.24 1.04 -2.27
N CYS A 517 10.45 1.63 -3.44
CA CYS A 517 11.68 2.31 -3.80
C CYS A 517 11.41 3.82 -3.85
N LEU A 518 12.12 4.58 -3.04
CA LEU A 518 11.90 6.00 -2.83
C LEU A 518 13.21 6.75 -3.03
N GLU A 519 13.31 7.46 -4.15
CA GLU A 519 14.48 8.28 -4.48
C GLU A 519 14.54 9.54 -3.62
N ASP A 520 15.71 9.86 -3.09
CA ASP A 520 15.98 11.20 -2.55
C ASP A 520 16.09 12.22 -3.71
N PRO A 521 15.39 13.37 -3.64
CA PRO A 521 15.33 14.32 -4.74
C PRO A 521 16.61 15.15 -4.94
N VAL A 522 17.59 15.05 -4.06
CA VAL A 522 18.92 15.65 -4.27
C VAL A 522 19.97 14.55 -4.42
N GLU A 523 19.99 13.58 -3.51
CA GLU A 523 20.90 12.43 -3.60
C GLU A 523 20.29 11.32 -4.47
N THR A 524 20.31 11.48 -5.80
CA THR A 524 19.53 10.64 -6.72
C THR A 524 19.84 9.14 -6.66
N GLU A 525 21.01 8.75 -6.16
CA GLU A 525 21.42 7.34 -6.01
C GLU A 525 20.98 6.73 -4.67
N ARG A 526 20.32 7.50 -3.81
CA ARG A 526 19.84 7.07 -2.50
C ARG A 526 18.39 6.58 -2.57
N ASP A 527 18.19 5.29 -2.29
CA ASP A 527 16.86 4.71 -2.05
C ASP A 527 16.52 4.70 -0.55
N LEU A 528 15.64 5.61 -0.13
CA LEU A 528 15.11 5.72 1.23
C LEU A 528 14.23 4.52 1.62
N GLY A 529 13.70 3.79 0.64
CA GLY A 529 12.92 2.57 0.84
C GLY A 529 13.75 1.41 1.40
N LEU A 530 15.08 1.42 1.22
CA LEU A 530 15.99 0.42 1.79
C LEU A 530 16.02 0.42 3.32
N LEU A 531 15.72 1.57 3.93
CA LEU A 531 15.67 1.72 5.38
C LEU A 531 14.41 1.07 5.98
N CYS A 532 13.44 0.70 5.15
CA CYS A 532 12.21 0.10 5.60
C CYS A 532 12.35 -1.43 5.73
N SER A 533 12.03 -1.96 6.91
CA SER A 533 12.02 -3.39 7.14
C SER A 533 10.87 -4.06 6.37
N ARG A 534 11.02 -5.34 6.02
CA ARG A 534 9.92 -6.13 5.40
C ARG A 534 8.65 -6.21 6.25
N ARG A 535 8.74 -5.96 7.56
CA ARG A 535 7.59 -5.96 8.47
C ARG A 535 6.92 -4.57 8.56
N ALA A 536 7.64 -3.52 8.18
CA ALA A 536 7.18 -2.14 8.27
C ALA A 536 6.65 -1.58 6.94
N LEU A 537 7.11 -2.12 5.80
CA LEU A 537 6.44 -2.03 4.50
C LEU A 537 5.29 -3.03 4.44
#